data_AF-A0A941EE70-F1
#
_entry.id   AF-A0A941EE70-F1
#
_cell.length_a   1.000
_cell.length_b   1.000
_cell.length_c   1.000
_cell.angle_alpha   90.00
_cell.angle_beta   90.00
_cell.angle_gamma   90.00
#
_symmetry.space_group_name_H-M   'P 1'
#
loop_
_entity.id
_entity.type
_entity.pdbx_description
1 polymer ?
#
loop_
_entity_poly.entity_id
_entity_poly.type
_entity_poly.pdbx_seq_one_letter_code
_entity_poly.pdbx_strand_id
1 'polypeptide(L)'
;MFFTYLGRELRRRSRQALVIALGLALGIGLTIAVSAASSGVKVAQNDVLKSLYGVGTDITVTQTATRGSGGAGSFDIKGQSQTTTGTKTTSSSQDTASVSQGSGTLTSATLTKIKALSGVSDAVGSLSLSDINVSGSLTQSFTQNKSSSSSGSTTGNAPSGGSTSSSSGGGSFSAGPPSGSFSFNQTTMEGVDVSDLSIGPMSSVTLKSGRELTSADANSAVAVVTSSYATQKSIKVGSTVTLGGAKFTVVGIVTTSASEDYYIPLAEAQKISSETGKVTTVYVKAASSTQISAVASEISKTASGSTVSTSAELANSVSGSLASTASLANNLGKWLSIGVLLAAFLVAALFTMSAVGR
;
A
#
# COMPACT_ATOMS: atom_id res chain seq x y z
N MET A 1 -37.88 -51.50 -11.17
CA MET A 1 -39.26 -51.24 -11.67
C MET A 1 -39.78 -49.85 -11.26
N PHE A 2 -39.57 -49.37 -10.03
CA PHE A 2 -40.08 -48.07 -9.56
C PHE A 2 -39.38 -46.84 -10.18
N PHE A 3 -38.04 -46.82 -10.23
CA PHE A 3 -37.27 -45.70 -10.80
C PHE A 3 -37.51 -45.46 -12.30
N THR A 4 -37.78 -46.53 -13.06
CA THR A 4 -38.12 -46.45 -14.48
C THR A 4 -39.52 -45.86 -14.72
N TYR A 5 -40.49 -46.13 -13.84
CA TYR A 5 -41.81 -45.49 -13.89
C TYR A 5 -41.74 -44.02 -13.46
N LEU A 6 -41.00 -43.71 -12.40
CA LEU A 6 -40.83 -42.35 -11.90
C LEU A 6 -40.17 -41.44 -12.96
N GLY A 7 -39.12 -41.91 -13.62
CA GLY A 7 -38.46 -41.18 -14.70
C GLY A 7 -39.36 -40.93 -15.92
N ARG A 8 -40.30 -41.85 -16.20
CA ARG A 8 -41.24 -41.71 -17.33
C ARG A 8 -42.37 -40.73 -17.01
N GLU A 9 -42.82 -40.68 -15.76
CA GLU A 9 -43.85 -39.74 -15.30
C GLU A 9 -43.32 -38.30 -15.18
N LEU A 10 -42.09 -38.13 -14.67
CA LEU A 10 -41.39 -36.84 -14.62
C LEU A 10 -41.22 -36.22 -16.02
N ARG A 11 -40.97 -37.07 -17.03
CA ARG A 11 -40.80 -36.62 -18.42
C ARG A 11 -42.12 -36.18 -19.06
N ARG A 12 -43.25 -36.73 -18.61
CA ARG A 12 -44.59 -36.40 -19.11
C ARG A 12 -45.13 -35.09 -18.51
N ARG A 13 -44.76 -34.78 -17.27
CA ARG A 13 -45.04 -33.48 -16.60
C ARG A 13 -43.80 -32.59 -16.49
N SER A 14 -42.96 -32.63 -17.52
CA SER A 14 -41.66 -31.95 -17.55
C SER A 14 -41.72 -30.46 -17.24
N ARG A 15 -42.77 -29.76 -17.68
CA ARG A 15 -42.94 -28.32 -17.45
C ARG A 15 -43.14 -27.96 -15.97
N GLN A 16 -43.94 -28.74 -15.23
CA GLN A 16 -44.16 -28.50 -13.80
C GLN A 16 -42.98 -28.98 -12.95
N ALA A 17 -42.41 -30.14 -13.28
CA ALA A 17 -41.25 -30.69 -12.58
C ALA A 17 -40.02 -29.78 -12.72
N LEU A 18 -39.81 -29.17 -13.89
CA LEU A 18 -38.68 -28.27 -14.13
C LEU A 18 -38.78 -26.98 -13.29
N VAL A 19 -39.98 -26.40 -13.15
CA VAL A 19 -40.18 -25.20 -12.31
C VAL A 19 -39.89 -25.50 -10.83
N ILE A 20 -40.38 -26.64 -10.32
CA ILE A 20 -40.12 -27.06 -8.93
C ILE A 20 -38.63 -27.34 -8.70
N ALA A 21 -37.99 -28.03 -9.65
CA ALA A 21 -36.56 -28.32 -9.59
C ALA A 21 -35.71 -27.04 -9.63
N LEU A 22 -36.04 -26.06 -10.47
CA LEU A 22 -35.35 -24.77 -10.51
C LEU A 22 -35.54 -23.97 -9.21
N GLY A 23 -36.74 -23.97 -8.63
CA GLY A 23 -36.99 -23.31 -7.35
C GLY A 23 -36.15 -23.92 -6.20
N LEU A 24 -36.10 -25.25 -6.12
CA LEU A 24 -35.25 -25.94 -5.14
C LEU A 24 -33.76 -25.73 -5.41
N ALA A 25 -33.32 -25.76 -6.68
CA ALA A 25 -31.93 -25.55 -7.04
C ALA A 25 -31.45 -24.15 -6.67
N LEU A 26 -32.29 -23.11 -6.87
CA LEU A 26 -31.96 -21.74 -6.48
C LEU A 26 -31.87 -21.58 -4.95
N GLY A 27 -32.79 -22.17 -4.19
CA GLY A 27 -32.75 -22.13 -2.74
C GLY A 27 -31.49 -22.80 -2.16
N ILE A 28 -31.19 -24.01 -2.64
CA ILE A 28 -29.99 -24.76 -2.21
C ILE A 28 -28.71 -24.07 -2.70
N GLY A 29 -28.68 -23.57 -3.94
CA GLY A 29 -27.53 -22.86 -4.48
C GLY A 29 -27.19 -21.59 -3.70
N LEU A 30 -28.20 -20.79 -3.32
CA LEU A 30 -28.02 -19.58 -2.53
C LEU A 30 -27.50 -19.91 -1.12
N THR A 31 -28.04 -20.93 -0.46
CA THR A 31 -27.59 -21.33 0.88
C THR A 31 -26.13 -21.81 0.88
N ILE A 32 -25.71 -22.58 -0.13
CA ILE A 32 -24.32 -22.99 -0.29
C ILE A 32 -23.42 -21.78 -0.53
N ALA A 33 -23.82 -20.86 -1.41
CA ALA A 33 -23.05 -19.65 -1.70
C ALA A 33 -22.85 -18.79 -0.44
N VAL A 34 -23.89 -18.61 0.38
CA VAL A 34 -23.80 -17.85 1.64
C VAL A 34 -22.94 -18.58 2.68
N SER A 35 -23.07 -19.90 2.81
CA SER A 35 -22.25 -20.70 3.72
C SER A 35 -20.77 -20.69 3.31
N ALA A 36 -20.49 -20.80 2.01
CA ALA A 36 -19.15 -20.74 1.44
C ALA A 36 -18.55 -19.34 1.61
N ALA A 37 -19.30 -18.28 1.35
CA ALA A 37 -18.86 -16.90 1.59
C ALA A 37 -18.58 -16.65 3.08
N SER A 38 -19.47 -17.10 3.97
CA SER A 38 -19.29 -16.96 5.42
C SER A 38 -18.09 -17.74 5.95
N SER A 39 -17.84 -18.94 5.40
CA SER A 39 -16.68 -19.75 5.74
C SER A 39 -15.38 -19.14 5.18
N GLY A 40 -15.40 -18.62 3.95
CA GLY A 40 -14.28 -17.90 3.35
C GLY A 40 -13.89 -16.65 4.13
N VAL A 41 -14.86 -15.87 4.60
CA VAL A 41 -14.63 -14.71 5.47
C VAL A 41 -14.02 -15.14 6.81
N LYS A 42 -14.49 -16.23 7.42
CA LYS A 42 -13.91 -16.76 8.67
C LYS A 42 -12.47 -17.28 8.48
N VAL A 43 -12.17 -17.90 7.33
CA VAL A 43 -10.81 -18.35 6.99
C VAL A 43 -9.88 -17.16 6.76
N ALA A 44 -10.34 -16.14 6.02
CA ALA A 44 -9.59 -14.90 5.83
C ALA A 44 -9.36 -14.15 7.15
N GLN A 45 -10.35 -14.13 8.05
CA GLN A 45 -10.19 -13.58 9.40
C GLN A 45 -9.16 -14.37 10.22
N ASN A 46 -9.15 -15.70 10.14
CA ASN A 46 -8.15 -16.52 10.82
C ASN A 46 -6.72 -16.34 10.27
N ASP A 47 -6.57 -16.11 8.97
CA ASP A 47 -5.27 -15.80 8.37
C ASP A 47 -4.78 -14.40 8.75
N VAL A 48 -5.67 -13.41 8.80
CA VAL A 48 -5.34 -12.08 9.33
C VAL A 48 -4.97 -12.16 10.81
N LEU A 49 -5.68 -12.95 11.61
CA LEU A 49 -5.33 -13.16 13.02
C LEU A 49 -3.96 -13.85 13.19
N LYS A 50 -3.60 -14.83 12.36
CA LYS A 50 -2.25 -15.41 12.35
C LYS A 50 -1.18 -14.41 11.92
N SER A 51 -1.48 -13.54 10.96
CA SER A 51 -0.57 -12.44 10.57
C SER A 51 -0.39 -11.41 11.69
N LEU A 52 -1.39 -11.23 12.56
CA LEU A 52 -1.35 -10.28 13.69
C LEU A 52 -0.68 -10.86 14.95
N TYR A 53 -0.73 -12.18 15.15
CA TYR A 53 0.00 -12.89 16.22
C TYR A 53 1.39 -13.40 15.78
N GLY A 54 1.70 -13.38 14.49
CA GLY A 54 2.90 -13.98 13.91
C GLY A 54 4.16 -13.10 13.92
N VAL A 55 4.03 -11.81 14.29
CA VAL A 55 5.16 -10.87 14.34
C VAL A 55 6.05 -11.00 15.58
N GLY A 56 5.86 -12.05 16.40
CA GLY A 56 6.72 -12.35 17.56
C GLY A 56 6.68 -11.28 18.65
N THR A 57 5.73 -10.35 18.57
CA THR A 57 5.66 -9.12 19.38
C THR A 57 4.32 -8.98 20.08
N ASP A 58 4.36 -8.46 21.30
CA ASP A 58 3.18 -8.24 22.12
C ASP A 58 2.66 -6.80 22.04
N ILE A 59 3.56 -5.85 21.79
CA ILE A 59 3.28 -4.41 21.79
C ILE A 59 4.01 -3.76 20.61
N THR A 60 3.32 -2.91 19.88
CA THR A 60 3.91 -2.05 18.86
C THR A 60 3.76 -0.59 19.24
N VAL A 61 4.81 0.20 18.99
CA VAL A 61 4.85 1.63 19.26
C VAL A 61 5.11 2.33 17.94
N THR A 62 4.16 3.14 17.51
CA THR A 62 4.26 3.91 16.27
C THR A 62 4.09 5.38 16.57
N GLN A 63 4.63 6.24 15.72
CA GLN A 63 4.36 7.67 15.79
C GLN A 63 3.68 8.12 14.51
N THR A 64 2.71 9.03 14.61
CA THR A 64 2.10 9.64 13.44
C THR A 64 2.90 10.88 13.03
N ALA A 65 2.95 11.12 11.72
CA ALA A 65 3.60 12.31 11.19
C ALA A 65 2.91 13.58 11.71
N THR A 66 3.69 14.60 12.03
CA THR A 66 3.12 15.93 12.33
C THR A 66 2.57 16.52 11.03
N ARG A 67 1.35 17.05 11.06
CA ARG A 67 0.70 17.63 9.87
C ARG A 67 1.62 18.68 9.22
N GLY A 68 1.95 18.47 7.94
CA GLY A 68 2.84 19.36 7.18
C GLY A 68 4.32 18.97 7.17
N SER A 69 4.71 17.83 7.78
CA SER A 69 6.10 17.34 7.76
C SER A 69 6.51 16.65 6.44
N GLY A 70 5.56 16.41 5.53
CA GLY A 70 5.84 15.92 4.18
C GLY A 70 6.04 17.09 3.23
N GLY A 71 7.29 17.36 2.84
CA GLY A 71 7.60 18.37 1.83
C GLY A 71 6.93 18.04 0.49
N ALA A 72 6.52 19.06 -0.26
CA ALA A 72 6.09 18.86 -1.63
C ALA A 72 7.30 18.37 -2.46
N GLY A 73 7.30 17.10 -2.88
CA GLY A 73 8.36 16.57 -3.73
C GLY A 73 8.43 17.34 -5.04
N SER A 74 9.53 18.02 -5.31
CA SER A 74 9.78 18.67 -6.60
C SER A 74 10.55 17.70 -7.51
N PHE A 75 10.12 17.59 -8.76
CA PHE A 75 10.86 16.89 -9.80
C PHE A 75 11.42 17.91 -10.79
N ASP A 76 12.71 18.17 -10.68
CA ASP A 76 13.40 19.13 -11.51
C ASP A 76 14.02 18.47 -12.75
N ILE A 77 13.59 18.93 -13.92
CA ILE A 77 14.31 18.72 -15.17
C ILE A 77 15.04 20.02 -15.51
N LYS A 78 16.37 19.99 -15.50
CA LYS A 78 17.17 21.15 -15.93
C LYS A 78 16.93 21.40 -17.42
N GLY A 79 16.18 22.45 -17.73
CA GLY A 79 16.09 23.00 -19.08
C GLY A 79 17.48 23.44 -19.57
N GLN A 80 17.80 23.19 -20.84
CA GLN A 80 19.10 23.57 -21.40
C GLN A 80 18.99 24.89 -22.16
N SER A 81 19.83 25.88 -21.81
CA SER A 81 20.02 27.09 -22.63
C SER A 81 20.64 26.73 -23.98
N GLN A 82 20.14 27.34 -25.07
CA GLN A 82 20.55 26.96 -26.43
C GLN A 82 20.91 28.17 -27.30
N THR A 83 21.84 27.95 -28.23
CA THR A 83 22.36 28.93 -29.21
C THR A 83 22.12 28.50 -30.67
N THR A 84 21.34 27.45 -30.92
CA THR A 84 21.04 26.87 -32.25
C THR A 84 19.57 26.45 -32.36
N THR A 85 19.06 26.33 -33.59
CA THR A 85 17.69 25.84 -33.87
C THR A 85 17.66 24.32 -33.83
N GLY A 86 16.65 23.71 -33.21
CA GLY A 86 16.45 22.26 -33.20
C GLY A 86 15.49 21.76 -32.12
N THR A 87 15.09 20.50 -32.23
CA THR A 87 14.33 19.79 -31.19
C THR A 87 15.28 19.02 -30.31
N LYS A 88 15.18 19.19 -28.99
CA LYS A 88 16.01 18.46 -28.03
C LYS A 88 15.15 17.80 -26.96
N THR A 89 15.50 16.56 -26.64
CA THR A 89 14.89 15.78 -25.56
C THR A 89 15.88 15.67 -24.41
N THR A 90 15.40 15.94 -23.19
CA THR A 90 16.14 15.80 -21.93
C THR A 90 15.42 14.77 -21.07
N SER A 91 16.10 13.71 -20.69
CA SER A 91 15.55 12.69 -19.80
C SER A 91 16.13 12.85 -18.42
N SER A 92 15.29 12.67 -17.39
CA SER A 92 15.70 12.69 -16.00
C SER A 92 15.00 11.55 -15.26
N SER A 93 15.70 11.01 -14.27
CA SER A 93 15.16 10.04 -13.33
C SER A 93 15.59 10.47 -11.94
N GLN A 94 14.64 10.51 -11.01
CA GLN A 94 14.89 10.71 -9.59
C GLN A 94 14.29 9.54 -8.82
N ASP A 95 15.06 9.02 -7.88
CA ASP A 95 14.72 7.88 -7.05
C ASP A 95 14.97 8.31 -5.62
N THR A 96 13.94 8.34 -4.78
CA THR A 96 14.02 8.95 -3.46
C THR A 96 13.21 8.15 -2.46
N ALA A 97 13.93 7.56 -1.51
CA ALA A 97 13.34 6.89 -0.35
C ALA A 97 13.06 7.92 0.75
N SER A 98 11.84 7.87 1.28
CA SER A 98 11.40 8.72 2.38
C SER A 98 10.53 7.93 3.34
N VAL A 99 10.37 8.44 4.56
CA VAL A 99 9.48 7.83 5.56
C VAL A 99 8.08 7.67 4.96
N SER A 100 7.48 6.49 5.17
CA SER A 100 6.15 6.17 4.66
C SER A 100 5.13 7.24 5.07
N GLN A 101 4.26 7.62 4.13
CA GLN A 101 3.31 8.73 4.28
C GLN A 101 2.45 8.55 5.54
N GLY A 102 2.35 9.60 6.36
CA GLY A 102 1.58 9.58 7.61
C GLY A 102 2.31 8.97 8.81
N SER A 103 3.51 8.41 8.61
CA SER A 103 4.35 7.88 9.70
C SER A 103 5.32 8.94 10.22
N GLY A 104 5.42 9.03 11.54
CA GLY A 104 6.42 9.82 12.26
C GLY A 104 7.63 8.96 12.63
N THR A 105 8.69 9.61 13.08
CA THR A 105 9.94 8.94 13.49
C THR A 105 10.18 9.02 14.99
N LEU A 106 10.44 7.87 15.58
CA LEU A 106 10.92 7.67 16.94
C LEU A 106 12.45 7.65 16.94
N THR A 107 13.05 8.25 17.95
CA THR A 107 14.52 8.22 18.09
C THR A 107 15.01 6.90 18.69
N SER A 108 16.24 6.53 18.35
CA SER A 108 16.98 5.43 18.98
C SER A 108 17.10 5.58 20.50
N ALA A 109 17.11 6.83 21.02
CA ALA A 109 17.06 7.08 22.46
C ALA A 109 15.74 6.60 23.08
N THR A 110 14.60 6.81 22.40
CA THR A 110 13.30 6.27 22.83
C THR A 110 13.29 4.74 22.80
N LEU A 111 13.82 4.13 21.74
CA LEU A 111 13.98 2.68 21.65
C LEU A 111 14.83 2.13 22.80
N THR A 112 15.95 2.79 23.12
CA THR A 112 16.83 2.39 24.23
C THR A 112 16.13 2.47 25.57
N LYS A 113 15.33 3.52 25.81
CA LYS A 113 14.51 3.63 27.02
C LYS A 113 13.48 2.52 27.11
N ILE A 114 12.80 2.19 26.01
CA ILE A 114 11.82 1.09 25.94
C ILE A 114 12.50 -0.26 26.25
N LYS A 115 13.68 -0.52 25.66
CA LYS A 115 14.48 -1.73 25.97
C LYS A 115 14.84 -1.87 27.44
N ALA A 116 15.03 -0.74 28.14
CA ALA A 116 15.42 -0.72 29.54
C ALA A 116 14.24 -0.85 30.53
N LEU A 117 12.98 -0.86 30.05
CA LEU A 117 11.81 -1.00 30.92
C LEU A 117 11.73 -2.38 31.56
N SER A 118 11.30 -2.43 32.82
CA SER A 118 11.07 -3.69 33.51
C SER A 118 9.92 -4.47 32.87
N GLY A 119 10.15 -5.75 32.58
CA GLY A 119 9.16 -6.62 31.94
C GLY A 119 9.21 -6.62 30.42
N VAL A 120 10.14 -5.90 29.79
CA VAL A 120 10.50 -6.08 28.38
C VAL A 120 11.55 -7.18 28.27
N SER A 121 11.28 -8.21 27.46
CA SER A 121 12.25 -9.26 27.15
C SER A 121 13.22 -8.80 26.08
N ASP A 122 12.69 -8.18 25.02
CA ASP A 122 13.46 -7.61 23.93
C ASP A 122 12.60 -6.60 23.16
N ALA A 123 13.26 -5.72 22.41
CA ALA A 123 12.61 -4.82 21.48
C ALA A 123 13.47 -4.59 20.24
N VAL A 124 12.84 -4.39 19.10
CA VAL A 124 13.53 -4.08 17.84
C VAL A 124 12.87 -2.91 17.14
N GLY A 125 13.66 -2.12 16.43
CA GLY A 125 13.17 -0.99 15.64
C GLY A 125 12.99 -1.37 14.18
N SER A 126 12.01 -0.78 13.51
CA SER A 126 11.91 -0.82 12.06
C SER A 126 11.62 0.56 11.46
N LEU A 127 11.99 0.73 10.20
CA LEU A 127 11.79 1.96 9.46
C LEU A 127 11.02 1.70 8.17
N SER A 128 9.76 2.12 8.15
CA SER A 128 8.90 2.00 6.99
C SER A 128 9.17 3.14 6.02
N LEU A 129 9.55 2.77 4.80
CA LEU A 129 9.94 3.69 3.75
C LEU A 129 9.06 3.50 2.51
N SER A 130 8.84 4.60 1.80
CA SER A 130 8.32 4.63 0.45
C SER A 130 9.37 5.23 -0.47
N ASP A 131 9.72 4.49 -1.51
CA ASP A 131 10.60 4.95 -2.57
C ASP A 131 9.78 5.36 -3.78
N ILE A 132 9.94 6.63 -4.16
CA ILE A 132 9.24 7.22 -5.30
C ILE A 132 10.25 7.34 -6.42
N ASN A 133 10.02 6.56 -7.47
CA ASN A 133 10.76 6.65 -8.71
C ASN A 133 9.97 7.49 -9.71
N VAL A 134 10.50 8.67 -10.04
CA VAL A 134 9.97 9.52 -11.10
C VAL A 134 10.94 9.51 -12.25
N SER A 135 10.48 9.09 -13.42
CA SER A 135 11.27 9.16 -14.65
C SER A 135 10.46 9.79 -15.77
N GLY A 136 11.11 10.62 -16.58
CA GLY A 136 10.44 11.23 -17.70
C GLY A 136 11.39 11.92 -18.65
N SER A 137 10.84 12.29 -19.80
CA SER A 137 11.58 13.03 -20.81
C SER A 137 10.82 14.30 -21.19
N LEU A 138 11.54 15.40 -21.30
CA LEU A 138 11.05 16.68 -21.74
C LEU A 138 11.67 17.00 -23.09
N THR A 139 10.83 17.17 -24.10
CA THR A 139 11.20 17.57 -25.44
C THR A 139 10.78 19.01 -25.68
N GLN A 140 11.72 19.83 -26.16
CA GLN A 140 11.46 21.21 -26.49
C GLN A 140 12.11 21.56 -27.84
N SER A 141 11.37 22.25 -28.69
CA SER A 141 11.87 22.79 -29.94
C SER A 141 12.32 24.23 -29.74
N PHE A 142 13.46 24.59 -30.31
CA PHE A 142 14.00 25.94 -30.33
C PHE A 142 14.08 26.38 -31.78
N THR A 143 13.51 27.54 -32.09
CA THR A 143 13.51 28.13 -33.43
C THR A 143 14.17 29.49 -33.37
N GLN A 144 15.27 29.67 -34.12
CA GLN A 144 15.85 30.98 -34.35
C GLN A 144 14.94 31.79 -35.26
N ASN A 145 14.40 32.89 -34.75
CA ASN A 145 13.74 33.90 -35.56
C ASN A 145 14.82 34.69 -36.30
N LYS A 146 15.08 34.30 -37.55
CA LYS A 146 15.96 35.03 -38.45
C LYS A 146 15.20 36.25 -38.91
N SER A 147 15.37 37.39 -38.22
CA SER A 147 14.87 38.68 -38.69
C SER A 147 15.44 38.93 -40.09
N SER A 148 14.63 38.70 -41.12
CA SER A 148 14.93 39.17 -42.47
C SER A 148 14.95 40.69 -42.40
N SER A 149 16.12 41.28 -42.61
CA SER A 149 16.27 42.70 -42.85
C SER A 149 15.56 43.08 -44.15
N SER A 150 14.23 43.27 -44.11
CA SER A 150 13.54 44.04 -45.13
C SER A 150 13.66 45.50 -44.75
N SER A 151 14.61 46.17 -45.39
CA SER A 151 14.73 47.62 -45.45
C SER A 151 13.39 48.25 -45.83
N GLY A 152 12.72 48.82 -44.83
CA GLY A 152 11.54 49.67 -44.98
C GLY A 152 11.79 50.96 -44.22
N SER A 153 12.14 52.01 -44.96
CA SER A 153 12.38 53.36 -44.46
C SER A 153 11.06 54.01 -44.02
N THR A 154 10.92 54.35 -42.74
CA THR A 154 10.04 55.45 -42.31
C THR A 154 10.65 56.22 -41.14
N THR A 155 10.77 57.51 -41.39
CA THR A 155 11.35 58.58 -40.58
C THR A 155 10.42 58.96 -39.42
N GLY A 156 10.94 59.13 -38.21
CA GLY A 156 10.20 59.69 -37.06
C GLY A 156 11.07 59.90 -35.82
N ASN A 157 11.15 61.15 -35.34
CA ASN A 157 12.10 61.71 -34.36
C ASN A 157 11.94 61.25 -32.87
N ALA A 158 13.10 60.99 -32.23
CA ALA A 158 13.55 61.30 -30.83
C ALA A 158 12.84 60.69 -29.57
N PRO A 159 13.48 60.64 -28.36
CA PRO A 159 14.91 60.61 -27.99
C PRO A 159 15.34 59.47 -27.01
N SER A 160 16.63 59.13 -27.08
CA SER A 160 17.58 58.66 -26.03
C SER A 160 17.07 58.26 -24.63
N GLY A 161 17.29 56.99 -24.27
CA GLY A 161 17.44 56.47 -22.90
C GLY A 161 18.25 55.18 -22.94
N GLY A 162 19.51 55.23 -22.51
CA GLY A 162 20.51 54.19 -22.78
C GLY A 162 20.46 52.96 -21.89
N SER A 163 20.73 51.80 -22.50
CA SER A 163 21.54 50.74 -21.92
C SER A 163 22.11 49.89 -23.05
N THR A 164 23.42 50.00 -23.22
CA THR A 164 24.27 49.23 -24.13
C THR A 164 24.12 47.73 -23.90
N SER A 165 23.43 47.03 -24.79
CA SER A 165 23.68 45.60 -25.02
C SER A 165 24.64 45.47 -26.20
N SER A 166 25.82 44.94 -25.94
CA SER A 166 26.80 44.53 -26.93
C SER A 166 26.13 43.72 -28.06
N SER A 167 26.18 44.26 -29.27
CA SER A 167 25.79 43.56 -30.49
C SER A 167 26.75 42.39 -30.73
N SER A 168 26.30 41.16 -30.46
CA SER A 168 26.76 39.98 -31.18
C SER A 168 25.61 39.52 -32.06
N GLY A 169 25.77 39.58 -33.38
CA GLY A 169 24.73 39.27 -34.36
C GLY A 169 24.28 37.81 -34.33
N GLY A 170 23.33 37.47 -33.45
CA GLY A 170 22.62 36.20 -33.42
C GLY A 170 21.12 36.47 -33.35
N GLY A 171 20.32 35.87 -34.25
CA GLY A 171 18.86 36.03 -34.26
C GLY A 171 18.21 35.62 -32.93
N SER A 172 17.08 36.26 -32.59
CA SER A 172 16.31 35.94 -31.38
C SER A 172 15.81 34.49 -31.43
N PHE A 173 15.95 33.73 -30.34
CA PHE A 173 15.47 32.34 -30.25
C PHE A 173 14.12 32.30 -29.56
N SER A 174 13.17 31.55 -30.13
CA SER A 174 11.88 31.23 -29.53
C SER A 174 11.81 29.74 -29.21
N ALA A 175 11.43 29.41 -27.98
CA ALA A 175 11.18 28.03 -27.57
C ALA A 175 9.70 27.68 -27.80
N GLY A 176 9.45 26.58 -28.50
CA GLY A 176 8.11 26.00 -28.63
C GLY A 176 7.60 25.43 -27.31
N PRO A 177 6.29 25.13 -27.21
CA PRO A 177 5.69 24.53 -26.03
C PRO A 177 6.40 23.20 -25.71
N PRO A 178 6.84 22.99 -24.46
CA PRO A 178 7.46 21.73 -24.09
C PRO A 178 6.43 20.59 -24.12
N SER A 179 6.85 19.42 -24.56
CA SER A 179 6.07 18.17 -24.49
C SER A 179 6.89 17.10 -23.78
N GLY A 180 6.24 16.24 -23.00
CA GLY A 180 6.96 15.22 -22.25
C GLY A 180 6.05 14.10 -21.77
N SER A 181 6.69 12.96 -21.49
CA SER A 181 6.06 11.81 -20.85
C SER A 181 6.74 11.55 -19.52
N PHE A 182 5.94 11.26 -18.49
CA PHE A 182 6.41 11.03 -17.12
C PHE A 182 5.76 9.75 -16.60
N SER A 183 6.56 8.95 -15.92
CA SER A 183 6.12 7.75 -15.23
C SER A 183 6.47 7.85 -13.75
N PHE A 184 5.56 7.36 -12.93
CA PHE A 184 5.66 7.37 -11.48
C PHE A 184 5.49 5.93 -11.02
N ASN A 185 6.47 5.41 -10.29
CA ASN A 185 6.35 4.15 -9.56
C ASN A 185 6.63 4.41 -8.08
N GLN A 186 5.83 3.79 -7.23
CA GLN A 186 6.07 3.75 -5.80
C GLN A 186 6.40 2.32 -5.42
N THR A 187 7.44 2.15 -4.62
CA THR A 187 7.86 0.88 -4.05
C THR A 187 7.88 1.06 -2.54
N THR A 188 7.30 0.13 -1.79
CA THR A 188 7.35 0.15 -0.33
C THR A 188 8.48 -0.74 0.18
N MET A 189 9.15 -0.32 1.24
CA MET A 189 10.18 -1.14 1.86
C MET A 189 10.24 -0.93 3.36
N GLU A 190 10.66 -1.96 4.07
CA GLU A 190 10.82 -1.93 5.51
C GLU A 190 12.29 -2.16 5.87
N GLY A 191 12.86 -1.18 6.58
CA GLY A 191 14.16 -1.30 7.24
C GLY A 191 14.01 -2.11 8.51
N VAL A 192 14.62 -3.29 8.58
CA VAL A 192 14.50 -4.21 9.71
C VAL A 192 15.78 -4.27 10.53
N ASP A 193 15.66 -4.21 11.85
CA ASP A 193 16.76 -4.52 12.75
C ASP A 193 17.04 -6.03 12.68
N VAL A 194 18.24 -6.38 12.22
CA VAL A 194 18.66 -7.77 12.02
C VAL A 194 19.36 -8.37 13.23
N SER A 195 19.39 -7.67 14.37
CA SER A 195 19.98 -8.17 15.61
C SER A 195 19.17 -9.29 16.25
N ASP A 196 17.84 -9.21 16.19
CA ASP A 196 16.92 -10.28 16.56
C ASP A 196 15.77 -10.37 15.53
N LEU A 197 15.78 -11.44 14.74
CA LEU A 197 14.78 -11.71 13.71
C LEU A 197 13.57 -12.48 14.24
N SER A 198 13.61 -12.92 15.50
CA SER A 198 12.48 -13.61 16.14
C SER A 198 11.36 -12.65 16.55
N ILE A 199 11.58 -11.35 16.38
CA ILE A 199 10.69 -10.25 16.76
C ILE A 199 10.62 -9.27 15.58
N GLY A 200 9.43 -8.75 15.29
CA GLY A 200 9.23 -7.72 14.27
C GLY A 200 8.93 -8.28 12.88
N PRO A 201 9.12 -7.49 11.81
CA PRO A 201 8.57 -7.81 10.48
C PRO A 201 9.10 -9.11 9.88
N MET A 202 10.31 -9.52 10.25
CA MET A 202 10.95 -10.73 9.74
C MET A 202 10.51 -12.01 10.46
N SER A 203 9.84 -11.94 11.62
CA SER A 203 9.51 -13.16 12.37
C SER A 203 8.35 -13.95 11.77
N SER A 204 7.54 -13.32 10.90
CA SER A 204 6.36 -13.91 10.26
C SER A 204 6.61 -14.29 8.81
N VAL A 205 7.80 -14.02 8.26
CA VAL A 205 8.11 -14.33 6.87
C VAL A 205 8.48 -15.80 6.71
N THR A 206 8.20 -16.34 5.53
CA THR A 206 8.60 -17.70 5.16
C THR A 206 9.49 -17.65 3.94
N LEU A 207 10.71 -18.16 4.06
CA LEU A 207 11.64 -18.28 2.95
C LEU A 207 11.09 -19.15 1.82
N LYS A 208 11.04 -18.60 0.61
CA LYS A 208 10.70 -19.32 -0.62
C LYS A 208 11.94 -19.69 -1.43
N SER A 209 12.93 -18.82 -1.51
CA SER A 209 14.16 -19.02 -2.27
C SER A 209 15.29 -18.14 -1.76
N GLY A 210 16.54 -18.62 -1.84
CA GLY A 210 17.72 -17.87 -1.40
C GLY A 210 17.92 -18.00 0.12
N ARG A 211 18.13 -16.87 0.79
CA ARG A 211 18.27 -16.79 2.25
C ARG A 211 17.55 -15.57 2.82
N GLU A 212 17.20 -15.62 4.09
CA GLU A 212 16.71 -14.45 4.82
C GLU A 212 17.87 -13.50 5.17
N LEU A 213 17.52 -12.32 5.69
CA LEU A 213 18.48 -11.42 6.31
C LEU A 213 19.08 -12.08 7.55
N THR A 214 20.29 -11.69 7.90
CA THR A 214 21.00 -12.17 9.08
C THR A 214 21.67 -11.01 9.79
N SER A 215 22.11 -11.21 11.04
CA SER A 215 22.85 -10.18 11.79
C SER A 215 24.14 -9.72 11.10
N ALA A 216 24.75 -10.58 10.27
CA ALA A 216 25.92 -10.24 9.46
C ALA A 216 25.59 -9.21 8.34
N ASP A 217 24.33 -9.09 7.96
CA ASP A 217 23.88 -8.17 6.92
C ASP A 217 23.62 -6.75 7.43
N ALA A 218 23.82 -6.46 8.72
CA ALA A 218 23.43 -5.19 9.34
C ALA A 218 23.89 -3.93 8.59
N ASN A 219 25.06 -3.97 7.94
CA ASN A 219 25.64 -2.88 7.14
C ASN A 219 25.87 -3.27 5.67
N SER A 220 25.16 -4.30 5.19
CA SER A 220 25.31 -4.81 3.83
C SER A 220 24.16 -4.31 2.96
N ALA A 221 24.46 -3.88 1.74
CA ALA A 221 23.46 -3.47 0.74
C ALA A 221 22.77 -4.70 0.11
N VAL A 222 22.02 -5.43 0.93
CA VAL A 222 21.23 -6.61 0.54
C VAL A 222 19.75 -6.37 0.79
N ALA A 223 18.91 -7.02 0.00
CA ALA A 223 17.47 -6.94 0.12
C ALA A 223 16.84 -8.33 0.06
N VAL A 224 15.73 -8.48 0.76
CA VAL A 224 14.80 -9.60 0.62
C VAL A 224 13.52 -9.06 0.01
N VAL A 225 13.01 -9.72 -1.02
CA VAL A 225 11.82 -9.26 -1.76
C VAL A 225 10.64 -10.17 -1.48
N THR A 226 9.43 -9.61 -1.43
CA THR A 226 8.23 -10.43 -1.27
C THR A 226 7.90 -11.18 -2.55
N SER A 227 7.38 -12.41 -2.40
CA SER A 227 7.16 -13.34 -3.52
C SER A 227 6.16 -12.83 -4.54
N SER A 228 5.15 -12.07 -4.11
CA SER A 228 4.17 -11.38 -4.96
C SER A 228 4.86 -10.34 -5.84
N TYR A 229 5.64 -9.45 -5.22
CA TYR A 229 6.36 -8.39 -5.91
C TYR A 229 7.44 -8.94 -6.85
N ALA A 230 8.19 -9.94 -6.39
CA ALA A 230 9.21 -10.61 -7.19
C ALA A 230 8.61 -11.26 -8.45
N THR A 231 7.42 -11.87 -8.33
CA THR A 231 6.71 -12.43 -9.49
C THR A 231 6.25 -11.33 -10.44
N GLN A 232 5.67 -10.24 -9.91
CA GLN A 232 5.18 -9.12 -10.71
C GLN A 232 6.31 -8.43 -11.52
N LYS A 233 7.48 -8.25 -10.91
CA LYS A 233 8.63 -7.56 -11.52
C LYS A 233 9.69 -8.51 -12.09
N SER A 234 9.43 -9.82 -12.10
CA SER A 234 10.35 -10.87 -12.57
C SER A 234 11.73 -10.84 -11.89
N ILE A 235 11.76 -10.52 -10.59
CA ILE A 235 12.99 -10.43 -9.77
C ILE A 235 13.39 -11.82 -9.30
N LYS A 236 14.69 -12.09 -9.29
CA LYS A 236 15.27 -13.36 -8.81
C LYS A 236 16.32 -13.09 -7.74
N VAL A 237 16.66 -14.14 -6.99
CA VAL A 237 17.84 -14.08 -6.10
C VAL A 237 19.08 -13.80 -6.96
N GLY A 238 19.90 -12.86 -6.52
CA GLY A 238 21.06 -12.32 -7.24
C GLY A 238 20.75 -11.09 -8.11
N SER A 239 19.49 -10.71 -8.30
CA SER A 239 19.14 -9.47 -9.00
C SER A 239 19.64 -8.23 -8.25
N THR A 240 20.12 -7.24 -8.98
CA THR A 240 20.41 -5.91 -8.43
C THR A 240 19.20 -5.01 -8.61
N VAL A 241 18.74 -4.40 -7.54
CA VAL A 241 17.63 -3.43 -7.53
C VAL A 241 18.14 -2.09 -7.01
N THR A 242 17.58 -0.99 -7.49
CA THR A 242 17.87 0.34 -6.95
C THR A 242 16.73 0.73 -6.03
N LEU A 243 17.05 1.10 -4.80
CA LEU A 243 16.11 1.56 -3.78
C LEU A 243 16.65 2.86 -3.19
N GLY A 244 15.89 3.94 -3.28
CA GLY A 244 16.31 5.25 -2.80
C GLY A 244 17.63 5.74 -3.41
N GLY A 245 17.87 5.43 -4.68
CA GLY A 245 19.10 5.77 -5.40
C GLY A 245 20.32 4.89 -5.09
N ALA A 246 20.23 3.94 -4.15
CA ALA A 246 21.30 3.00 -3.82
C ALA A 246 21.03 1.61 -4.38
N LYS A 247 22.09 0.87 -4.72
CA LYS A 247 21.98 -0.49 -5.29
C LYS A 247 22.00 -1.55 -4.20
N PHE A 248 21.02 -2.44 -4.23
CA PHE A 248 20.90 -3.59 -3.35
C PHE A 248 20.93 -4.90 -4.13
N THR A 249 21.57 -5.92 -3.56
CA THR A 249 21.52 -7.28 -4.11
C THR A 249 20.41 -8.08 -3.44
N VAL A 250 19.51 -8.67 -4.23
CA VAL A 250 18.45 -9.52 -3.71
C VAL A 250 19.03 -10.85 -3.26
N VAL A 251 18.99 -11.14 -1.96
CA VAL A 251 19.54 -12.38 -1.38
C VAL A 251 18.48 -13.44 -1.10
N GLY A 252 17.21 -13.04 -1.06
CA GLY A 252 16.11 -13.94 -0.78
C GLY A 252 14.77 -13.46 -1.30
N ILE A 253 13.87 -14.42 -1.47
CA ILE A 253 12.46 -14.21 -1.77
C ILE A 253 11.66 -14.84 -0.64
N VAL A 254 10.79 -14.06 -0.01
CA VAL A 254 9.97 -14.49 1.12
C VAL A 254 8.48 -14.36 0.81
N THR A 255 7.67 -15.19 1.45
CA THR A 255 6.24 -14.99 1.53
C THR A 255 5.91 -14.36 2.88
N THR A 256 5.10 -13.32 2.86
CA THR A 256 4.64 -12.57 4.03
C THR A 256 3.17 -12.23 3.84
N SER A 257 2.46 -12.01 4.93
CA SER A 257 1.10 -11.47 4.93
C SER A 257 1.09 -9.94 4.97
N ALA A 258 2.26 -9.32 5.19
CA ALA A 258 2.42 -7.88 5.20
C ALA A 258 2.50 -7.30 3.78
N SER A 259 2.37 -5.98 3.68
CA SER A 259 2.12 -5.26 2.41
C SER A 259 3.36 -4.60 1.81
N GLU A 260 4.54 -4.92 2.32
CA GLU A 260 5.80 -4.31 1.89
C GLU A 260 6.38 -5.06 0.69
N ASP A 261 7.05 -4.35 -0.21
CA ASP A 261 7.67 -4.99 -1.39
C ASP A 261 9.06 -5.55 -1.05
N TYR A 262 9.83 -4.84 -0.22
CA TYR A 262 11.19 -5.21 0.18
C TYR A 262 11.44 -5.10 1.69
N TYR A 263 12.33 -5.96 2.18
CA TYR A 263 12.97 -5.84 3.49
C TYR A 263 14.47 -5.60 3.30
N ILE A 264 15.01 -4.59 3.96
CA ILE A 264 16.44 -4.24 3.93
C ILE A 264 16.97 -4.03 5.36
N PRO A 265 18.28 -4.15 5.61
CA PRO A 265 18.85 -3.83 6.91
C PRO A 265 18.54 -2.39 7.35
N LEU A 266 18.16 -2.21 8.62
CA LEU A 266 17.75 -0.92 9.18
C LEU A 266 18.80 0.18 8.96
N ALA A 267 20.09 -0.13 9.09
CA ALA A 267 21.14 0.86 8.91
C ALA A 267 21.18 1.40 7.46
N GLU A 268 21.01 0.54 6.46
CA GLU A 268 20.93 0.97 5.06
C GLU A 268 19.62 1.72 4.79
N ALA A 269 18.50 1.32 5.38
CA ALA A 269 17.23 2.03 5.29
C ALA A 269 17.35 3.48 5.83
N GLN A 270 17.97 3.65 7.00
CA GLN A 270 18.22 4.96 7.61
C GLN A 270 19.14 5.83 6.75
N LYS A 271 20.11 5.20 6.08
CA LYS A 271 21.07 5.90 5.20
C LYS A 271 20.41 6.40 3.92
N ILE A 272 19.61 5.56 3.23
CA ILE A 272 18.94 5.97 1.98
C ILE A 272 17.83 7.00 2.21
N SER A 273 17.25 7.04 3.41
CA SER A 273 16.20 8.00 3.79
C SER A 273 16.72 9.23 4.54
N SER A 274 18.02 9.29 4.85
CA SER A 274 18.61 10.33 5.72
C SER A 274 18.01 10.40 7.15
N GLU A 275 17.40 9.32 7.63
CA GLU A 275 16.80 9.21 8.97
C GLU A 275 17.71 8.45 9.95
N THR A 276 18.95 8.93 10.10
CA THR A 276 19.95 8.26 10.95
C THR A 276 19.48 8.15 12.40
N GLY A 277 19.54 6.93 12.96
CA GLY A 277 19.20 6.68 14.36
C GLY A 277 17.72 6.86 14.67
N LYS A 278 16.84 6.77 13.67
CA LYS A 278 15.39 6.88 13.79
C LYS A 278 14.67 5.67 13.21
N VAL A 279 13.48 5.41 13.74
CA VAL A 279 12.62 4.26 13.39
C VAL A 279 11.17 4.73 13.36
N THR A 280 10.32 4.14 12.54
CA THR A 280 8.86 4.47 12.53
C THR A 280 8.09 3.62 13.52
N THR A 281 8.54 2.38 13.72
CA THR A 281 7.88 1.39 14.57
C THR A 281 8.89 0.78 15.52
N VAL A 282 8.50 0.64 16.78
CA VAL A 282 9.22 -0.16 17.77
C VAL A 282 8.35 -1.36 18.12
N TYR A 283 8.91 -2.53 17.91
CA TYR A 283 8.33 -3.83 18.21
C TYR A 283 8.85 -4.30 19.55
N VAL A 284 7.97 -4.64 20.48
CA VAL A 284 8.34 -5.01 21.85
C VAL A 284 7.75 -6.35 22.20
N LYS A 285 8.59 -7.20 22.80
CA LYS A 285 8.21 -8.48 23.39
C LYS A 285 8.24 -8.37 24.90
N ALA A 286 7.12 -8.65 25.54
CA ALA A 286 7.03 -8.68 26.99
C ALA A 286 7.67 -9.97 27.53
N ALA A 287 8.27 -9.89 28.72
CA ALA A 287 8.83 -11.05 29.42
C ALA A 287 7.74 -12.06 29.85
N SER A 288 6.49 -11.60 30.00
CA SER A 288 5.33 -12.44 30.27
C SER A 288 4.06 -11.78 29.74
N SER A 289 3.11 -12.60 29.28
CA SER A 289 1.80 -12.15 28.81
C SER A 289 1.01 -11.37 29.86
N THR A 290 1.25 -11.64 31.15
CA THR A 290 0.62 -10.93 32.28
C THR A 290 1.13 -9.50 32.45
N GLN A 291 2.31 -9.18 31.93
CA GLN A 291 2.93 -7.86 32.06
C GLN A 291 2.63 -6.93 30.88
N ILE A 292 2.01 -7.43 29.80
CA ILE A 292 1.76 -6.67 28.57
C ILE A 292 1.06 -5.33 28.87
N SER A 293 -0.01 -5.34 29.66
CA SER A 293 -0.75 -4.11 29.98
C SER A 293 0.07 -3.11 30.82
N ALA A 294 0.88 -3.60 31.76
CA ALA A 294 1.75 -2.75 32.59
C ALA A 294 2.86 -2.12 31.74
N VAL A 295 3.54 -2.93 30.92
CA VAL A 295 4.57 -2.49 29.99
C VAL A 295 4.01 -1.50 28.97
N ALA A 296 2.83 -1.76 28.39
CA ALA A 296 2.18 -0.83 27.46
C ALA A 296 1.89 0.54 28.11
N SER A 297 1.43 0.55 29.36
CA SER A 297 1.21 1.79 30.11
C SER A 297 2.52 2.55 30.35
N GLU A 298 3.59 1.84 30.71
CA GLU A 298 4.90 2.46 30.96
C GLU A 298 5.56 2.99 29.69
N ILE A 299 5.42 2.28 28.58
CA ILE A 299 5.83 2.72 27.25
C ILE A 299 5.07 3.99 26.86
N SER A 300 3.74 4.06 27.09
CA SER A 300 2.95 5.23 26.73
C SER A 300 3.40 6.51 27.46
N LYS A 301 3.92 6.37 28.69
CA LYS A 301 4.50 7.48 29.47
C LYS A 301 5.89 7.85 28.97
N THR A 302 6.68 6.87 28.55
CA THR A 302 8.07 7.04 28.09
C THR A 302 8.13 7.64 26.68
N ALA A 303 7.20 7.25 25.81
CA ALA A 303 7.07 7.69 24.42
C ALA A 303 5.81 8.56 24.25
N SER A 304 5.77 9.70 24.96
CA SER A 304 4.63 10.62 24.90
C SER A 304 4.43 11.15 23.47
N GLY A 305 3.24 10.96 22.91
CA GLY A 305 2.93 11.31 21.52
C GLY A 305 3.06 10.15 20.52
N SER A 306 3.37 8.95 21.01
CA SER A 306 3.35 7.71 20.23
C SER A 306 2.07 6.93 20.48
N THR A 307 1.58 6.25 19.45
CA THR A 307 0.50 5.29 19.54
C THR A 307 1.08 3.95 19.98
N VAL A 308 0.72 3.52 21.18
CA VAL A 308 1.01 2.18 21.68
C VAL A 308 -0.17 1.30 21.31
N SER A 309 0.07 0.22 20.59
CA SER A 309 -0.94 -0.75 20.19
C SER A 309 -0.60 -2.11 20.78
N THR A 310 -1.56 -2.69 21.47
CA THR A 310 -1.48 -4.07 21.97
C THR A 310 -2.39 -4.98 21.16
N SER A 311 -2.06 -6.28 21.09
CA SER A 311 -2.90 -7.28 20.40
C SER A 311 -4.34 -7.31 20.95
N ALA A 312 -4.52 -6.99 22.24
CA ALA A 312 -5.83 -6.93 22.90
C ALA A 312 -6.69 -5.73 22.45
N GLU A 313 -6.10 -4.54 22.30
CA GLU A 313 -6.82 -3.34 21.81
C GLU A 313 -7.21 -3.47 20.34
N LEU A 314 -6.34 -4.08 19.53
CA LEU A 314 -6.65 -4.34 18.13
C LEU A 314 -7.74 -5.42 17.99
N ALA A 315 -7.71 -6.48 18.80
CA ALA A 315 -8.78 -7.47 18.85
C ALA A 315 -10.13 -6.85 19.29
N ASN A 316 -10.12 -5.93 20.25
CA ASN A 316 -11.33 -5.25 20.71
C ASN A 316 -11.92 -4.31 19.64
N SER A 317 -11.08 -3.64 18.84
CA SER A 317 -11.55 -2.76 17.75
C SER A 317 -12.12 -3.54 16.55
N VAL A 318 -11.54 -4.69 16.20
CA VAL A 318 -12.08 -5.60 15.16
C VAL A 318 -13.38 -6.26 15.65
N SER A 319 -13.45 -6.68 16.92
CA SER A 319 -14.68 -7.25 17.50
C SER A 319 -15.80 -6.21 17.62
N GLY A 320 -15.47 -4.96 17.98
CA GLY A 320 -16.44 -3.85 18.05
C GLY A 320 -16.99 -3.46 16.68
N SER A 321 -16.14 -3.36 15.65
CA SER A 321 -16.58 -3.09 14.28
C SER A 321 -17.40 -4.26 13.70
N LEU A 322 -17.04 -5.51 14.00
CA LEU A 322 -17.79 -6.69 13.59
C LEU A 322 -19.15 -6.81 14.33
N ALA A 323 -19.23 -6.47 15.61
CA ALA A 323 -20.48 -6.41 16.37
C ALA A 323 -21.41 -5.30 15.85
N SER A 324 -20.86 -4.14 15.46
CA SER A 324 -21.62 -3.06 14.83
C SER A 324 -22.14 -3.46 13.43
N THR A 325 -21.33 -4.18 12.64
CA THR A 325 -21.73 -4.68 11.31
C THR A 325 -22.74 -5.82 11.44
N ALA A 326 -22.59 -6.72 12.42
CA ALA A 326 -23.53 -7.80 12.68
C ALA A 326 -24.88 -7.30 13.19
N SER A 327 -24.90 -6.22 14.00
CA SER A 327 -26.16 -5.60 14.45
C SER A 327 -26.88 -4.85 13.32
N LEU A 328 -26.14 -4.21 12.41
CA LEU A 328 -26.69 -3.69 11.15
C LEU A 328 -27.27 -4.81 10.28
N ALA A 329 -26.52 -5.89 10.04
CA ALA A 329 -26.98 -7.02 9.23
C ALA A 329 -28.20 -7.73 9.85
N ASN A 330 -28.26 -7.91 11.17
CA ASN A 330 -29.42 -8.50 11.84
C ASN A 330 -30.67 -7.60 11.78
N ASN A 331 -30.52 -6.28 11.90
CA ASN A 331 -31.63 -5.36 11.77
C ASN A 331 -32.13 -5.27 10.32
N LEU A 332 -31.24 -5.20 9.33
CA LEU A 332 -31.64 -5.28 7.92
C LEU A 332 -32.27 -6.63 7.57
N GLY A 333 -31.72 -7.74 8.09
CA GLY A 333 -32.27 -9.08 7.89
C GLY A 333 -33.69 -9.23 8.45
N LYS A 334 -33.96 -8.69 9.65
CA LYS A 334 -35.32 -8.67 10.22
C LYS A 334 -36.31 -7.89 9.34
N TRP A 335 -35.95 -6.69 8.90
CA TRP A 335 -36.82 -5.88 8.05
C TRP A 335 -37.04 -6.50 6.67
N LEU A 336 -36.01 -7.15 6.11
CA LEU A 336 -36.12 -7.89 4.85
C LEU A 336 -37.01 -9.12 5.00
N SER A 337 -36.89 -9.90 6.08
CA SER A 337 -37.78 -11.04 6.36
C SER A 337 -39.24 -10.61 6.55
N ILE A 338 -39.49 -9.50 7.24
CA ILE A 338 -40.84 -8.92 7.37
C ILE A 338 -41.37 -8.49 6.00
N GLY A 339 -40.55 -7.82 5.19
CA GLY A 339 -40.92 -7.39 3.83
C GLY A 339 -41.26 -8.56 2.90
N VAL A 340 -40.46 -9.63 2.93
CA VAL A 340 -40.71 -10.85 2.13
C VAL A 340 -41.98 -11.56 2.60
N LEU A 341 -42.23 -11.64 3.91
CA LEU A 341 -43.43 -12.28 4.45
C LEU A 341 -44.71 -11.50 4.07
N LEU A 342 -44.65 -10.18 4.09
CA LEU A 342 -45.73 -9.31 3.59
C LEU A 342 -45.97 -9.51 2.09
N ALA A 343 -44.92 -9.54 1.28
CA ALA A 343 -45.04 -9.77 -0.16
C ALA A 343 -45.62 -11.16 -0.47
N ALA A 344 -45.17 -12.20 0.24
CA ALA A 344 -45.71 -13.55 0.11
C ALA A 344 -47.20 -13.62 0.49
N PHE A 345 -47.60 -12.93 1.55
CA PHE A 345 -49.00 -12.83 1.96
C PHE A 345 -49.87 -12.12 0.90
N LEU A 346 -49.38 -11.01 0.33
CA LEU A 346 -50.09 -10.29 -0.73
C LEU A 346 -50.24 -11.13 -2.00
N VAL A 347 -49.20 -11.87 -2.39
CA VAL A 347 -49.26 -12.78 -3.54
C VAL A 347 -50.25 -13.92 -3.29
N ALA A 348 -50.27 -14.50 -2.08
CA ALA A 348 -51.24 -15.53 -1.71
C ALA A 348 -52.68 -15.01 -1.76
N ALA A 349 -52.94 -13.80 -1.25
CA ALA A 349 -54.24 -13.16 -1.29
C ALA A 349 -54.73 -12.89 -2.73
N LEU A 350 -53.85 -12.40 -3.61
CA LEU A 350 -54.12 -12.23 -5.05
C LEU A 350 -54.47 -13.56 -5.73
N PHE A 351 -53.75 -14.63 -5.39
CA PHE A 351 -54.01 -15.95 -5.95
C PHE A 351 -55.36 -16.52 -5.49
N THR A 352 -55.73 -16.31 -4.22
CA THR A 352 -57.04 -16.69 -3.69
C THR A 352 -58.18 -15.91 -4.36
N MET A 353 -58.04 -14.60 -4.54
CA MET A 353 -59.04 -13.80 -5.26
C MET A 353 -59.17 -14.21 -6.73
N SER A 354 -58.05 -14.50 -7.40
CA SER A 354 -58.03 -15.04 -8.76
C SER A 354 -58.72 -16.41 -8.88
N ALA A 355 -58.78 -17.20 -7.81
CA ALA A 355 -59.40 -18.52 -7.81
C ALA A 355 -60.92 -18.47 -7.54
N VAL A 356 -61.42 -17.42 -6.89
CA VAL A 356 -62.85 -17.21 -6.61
C VAL A 356 -63.57 -16.47 -7.76
N GLY A 357 -62.82 -15.76 -8.62
CA GLY A 357 -63.35 -15.04 -9.78
C GLY A 357 -63.53 -15.86 -11.06
N ARG A 358 -63.55 -17.20 -10.99
CA ARG A 358 -63.82 -18.10 -12.12
C ARG A 358 -64.93 -19.10 -11.78
#